data_AF-A0A5D8YEU1-F1
#
_entry.id   AF-A0A5D8YEU1-F1
#
_cell.length_a   1.000
_cell.length_b   1.000
_cell.length_c   1.000
_cell.angle_alpha   90.00
_cell.angle_beta   90.00
_cell.angle_gamma   90.00
#
_symmetry.space_group_name_H-M   'P 1'
#
loop_
_entity.id
_entity.type
_entity.pdbx_description
1 polymer ?
#
loop_
_entity_poly.entity_id
_entity_poly.type
_entity_poly.pdbx_seq_one_letter_code
_entity_poly.pdbx_strand_id
1 'polypeptide(L)'
;MELVSPSIGLVFWTLVTFLFLLLLLRKFAWKPILGAIHDRERSIETALASAEHAKDEMQRLTNENEQLLKEARAERDKILKEAKELKDQIVNDAKKQAQTEGAKLIETARHEIETQKAAALDEVKNQVATLSLEIAEKILRKQFEDKDKQQALVGDLLKEVKLN
;
A
#
# COMPACT_ATOMS: atom_id res chain seq x y z
N MET A 1 -95.84 -65.49 -15.79
CA MET A 1 -94.62 -64.67 -15.65
C MET A 1 -94.97 -63.23 -16.02
N GLU A 2 -95.53 -62.44 -15.10
CA GLU A 2 -95.82 -61.00 -15.32
C GLU A 2 -95.28 -60.13 -14.17
N LEU A 3 -94.05 -60.39 -13.73
CA LEU A 3 -93.41 -59.66 -12.62
C LEU A 3 -92.18 -58.86 -13.04
N VAL A 4 -91.95 -58.67 -14.34
CA VAL A 4 -90.76 -57.95 -14.85
C VAL A 4 -91.09 -57.05 -16.03
N SER A 5 -92.20 -56.31 -15.98
CA SER A 5 -92.26 -55.03 -16.70
C SER A 5 -92.34 -53.93 -15.63
N PRO A 6 -91.35 -53.04 -15.53
CA PRO A 6 -91.46 -51.92 -14.61
C PRO A 6 -92.70 -51.14 -15.01
N SER A 7 -93.56 -50.84 -14.04
CA SER A 7 -94.75 -50.03 -14.28
C SER A 7 -94.31 -48.73 -14.97
N ILE A 8 -94.94 -48.38 -16.10
CA ILE A 8 -94.55 -47.22 -16.93
C ILE A 8 -94.45 -45.93 -16.09
N GLY A 9 -95.28 -45.82 -15.04
CA GLY A 9 -95.22 -44.74 -14.06
C GLY A 9 -93.93 -44.71 -13.22
N LEU A 10 -93.38 -45.86 -12.80
CA LEU A 10 -92.12 -45.92 -12.05
C LEU A 10 -90.93 -45.52 -12.93
N VAL A 11 -90.91 -45.97 -14.19
CA VAL A 11 -89.88 -45.57 -15.16
C VAL A 11 -89.95 -44.07 -15.42
N PHE A 12 -91.15 -43.50 -15.59
CA PHE A 12 -91.35 -42.07 -15.80
C PHE A 12 -90.83 -41.23 -14.62
N TRP A 13 -91.23 -41.55 -13.38
CA TRP A 13 -90.76 -40.82 -12.19
C TRP A 13 -89.26 -41.01 -11.92
N THR A 14 -88.70 -42.18 -12.22
CA THR A 14 -87.26 -42.43 -12.13
C THR A 14 -86.49 -41.57 -13.15
N LEU A 15 -87.00 -41.45 -14.38
CA LEU A 15 -86.38 -40.61 -15.41
C LEU A 15 -86.45 -39.12 -15.03
N VAL A 16 -87.59 -38.66 -14.50
CA VAL A 16 -87.76 -37.27 -14.04
C VAL A 16 -86.83 -36.96 -12.87
N THR A 17 -86.73 -37.83 -11.87
CA THR A 17 -85.82 -37.63 -10.73
C THR A 17 -84.35 -37.72 -11.16
N PHE A 18 -84.00 -38.62 -12.08
CA PHE A 18 -82.66 -38.70 -12.67
C PHE A 18 -82.29 -37.43 -13.44
N LEU A 19 -83.17 -36.91 -14.30
CA LEU A 19 -82.97 -35.66 -15.04
C LEU A 19 -82.83 -34.48 -14.09
N PHE A 20 -83.66 -34.41 -13.05
CA PHE A 20 -83.56 -33.37 -12.02
C PHE A 20 -82.22 -33.42 -11.28
N LEU A 21 -81.78 -34.60 -10.85
CA LEU A 21 -80.49 -34.81 -10.22
C LEU A 21 -79.33 -34.45 -11.18
N LEU A 22 -79.43 -34.83 -12.45
CA LEU A 22 -78.42 -34.52 -13.47
C LEU A 22 -78.30 -33.01 -13.68
N LEU A 23 -79.40 -32.27 -13.73
CA LEU A 23 -79.39 -30.81 -13.82
C LEU A 23 -78.78 -30.16 -12.56
N LEU A 24 -79.10 -30.68 -11.38
CA LEU A 24 -78.50 -30.26 -10.11
C LEU A 24 -76.98 -30.49 -10.12
N LEU A 25 -76.52 -31.70 -10.45
CA LEU A 25 -75.09 -32.02 -10.52
C LEU A 25 -74.36 -31.22 -11.60
N ARG A 26 -74.97 -31.01 -12.76
CA ARG A 26 -74.41 -30.17 -13.82
C ARG A 26 -74.16 -28.75 -13.34
N LYS A 27 -75.07 -28.17 -12.57
CA LYS A 27 -74.94 -26.79 -12.06
C LYS A 27 -73.99 -26.70 -10.85
N PHE A 28 -74.05 -27.67 -9.93
CA PHE A 28 -73.36 -27.59 -8.64
C PHE A 28 -72.01 -28.32 -8.59
N ALA A 29 -71.84 -29.46 -9.26
CA ALA A 29 -70.62 -30.28 -9.14
C ALA A 29 -69.56 -29.95 -10.20
N TRP A 30 -69.97 -29.60 -11.43
CA TRP A 30 -69.00 -29.34 -12.52
C TRP A 30 -68.13 -28.10 -12.26
N LYS A 31 -68.73 -27.03 -11.73
CA LYS A 31 -68.04 -25.76 -11.46
C LYS A 31 -66.89 -25.91 -10.44
N PRO A 32 -67.07 -26.50 -9.24
CA PRO A 32 -65.98 -26.67 -8.28
C PRO A 32 -64.92 -27.67 -8.74
N ILE A 33 -65.27 -28.73 -9.49
CA ILE A 33 -64.30 -29.70 -9.99
C ILE A 33 -63.35 -29.06 -11.01
N LEU A 34 -63.90 -28.34 -12.00
CA LEU A 34 -63.09 -27.61 -12.99
C LEU A 34 -62.26 -26.51 -12.34
N GLY A 35 -62.82 -25.81 -11.34
CA GLY A 35 -62.09 -24.82 -10.54
C GLY A 35 -60.86 -25.42 -9.87
N ALA A 36 -61.02 -26.55 -9.16
CA ALA A 36 -59.92 -27.22 -8.48
C ALA A 36 -58.82 -27.72 -9.44
N ILE A 37 -59.19 -28.14 -10.65
CA ILE A 37 -58.22 -28.54 -11.69
C ILE A 37 -57.45 -27.31 -12.20
N HIS A 38 -58.13 -26.22 -12.54
CA HIS A 38 -57.47 -24.99 -13.00
C HIS A 38 -56.59 -24.37 -11.91
N ASP A 39 -57.01 -24.39 -10.64
CA ASP A 39 -56.20 -23.89 -9.52
C ASP A 39 -54.92 -24.73 -9.37
N ARG A 40 -55.02 -26.04 -9.52
CA ARG A 40 -53.86 -26.94 -9.50
C ARG A 40 -52.93 -26.69 -10.68
N GLU A 41 -53.49 -26.55 -11.89
CA GLU A 41 -52.72 -26.23 -13.11
C GLU A 41 -51.95 -24.91 -12.95
N ARG A 42 -52.66 -23.85 -12.54
CA ARG A 42 -52.05 -22.53 -12.29
C ARG A 42 -50.98 -22.58 -11.19
N SER A 43 -51.20 -23.34 -10.12
CA SER A 43 -50.21 -23.51 -9.05
C SER A 43 -48.94 -24.19 -9.55
N ILE A 44 -49.08 -25.25 -10.37
CA ILE A 44 -47.95 -25.95 -10.98
C ILE A 44 -47.20 -25.04 -11.95
N GLU A 45 -47.92 -24.33 -12.81
CA GLU A 45 -47.33 -23.37 -13.76
C GLU A 45 -46.55 -22.28 -13.02
N THR A 46 -47.13 -21.71 -11.96
CA THR A 46 -46.48 -20.68 -11.15
C THR A 46 -45.24 -21.24 -10.44
N ALA A 47 -45.32 -22.45 -9.89
CA ALA A 47 -44.19 -23.09 -9.23
C ALA A 47 -43.04 -23.39 -10.21
N LEU A 48 -43.36 -23.85 -11.43
CA LEU A 48 -42.37 -24.11 -12.48
C LEU A 48 -41.73 -22.80 -12.96
N ALA A 49 -42.53 -21.77 -13.24
CA ALA A 49 -42.03 -20.45 -13.66
C ALA A 49 -41.13 -19.83 -12.58
N SER A 50 -41.50 -19.96 -11.30
CA SER A 50 -40.69 -19.49 -10.17
C SER A 50 -39.37 -20.26 -10.05
N ALA A 51 -39.39 -21.59 -10.26
CA ALA A 51 -38.19 -22.41 -10.24
C ALA A 51 -37.23 -22.07 -11.39
N GLU A 52 -37.76 -21.82 -12.59
CA GLU A 52 -36.98 -21.38 -13.75
C GLU A 52 -36.36 -20.00 -13.50
N HIS A 53 -37.14 -19.03 -13.02
CA HIS A 53 -36.62 -17.72 -12.63
C HIS A 53 -35.52 -17.81 -11.56
N ALA A 54 -35.71 -18.65 -10.54
CA ALA A 54 -34.71 -18.84 -9.50
C ALA A 54 -33.41 -19.45 -10.04
N LYS A 55 -33.50 -20.36 -11.01
CA LYS A 55 -32.35 -20.98 -11.66
C LYS A 55 -31.60 -19.97 -12.52
N ASP A 56 -32.31 -19.17 -13.31
CA ASP A 56 -31.71 -18.11 -14.14
C ASP A 56 -31.04 -17.05 -13.27
N GLU A 57 -31.69 -16.63 -12.19
CA GLU A 57 -31.12 -15.68 -11.23
C GLU A 57 -29.88 -16.24 -10.54
N MET A 58 -29.90 -17.52 -10.14
CA MET A 58 -28.73 -18.19 -9.60
C MET A 58 -27.57 -18.24 -10.60
N GLN A 59 -27.84 -18.54 -11.87
CA GLN A 59 -26.82 -18.51 -12.92
C GLN A 59 -26.26 -17.10 -13.12
N ARG A 60 -27.11 -16.08 -13.16
CA ARG A 60 -26.70 -14.68 -13.26
C ARG A 60 -25.80 -14.28 -12.09
N LEU A 61 -26.22 -14.54 -10.86
CA LEU A 61 -25.45 -14.24 -9.65
C LEU A 61 -24.12 -15.00 -9.61
N THR A 62 -24.09 -16.26 -10.08
CA THR A 62 -22.85 -17.04 -10.15
C THR A 62 -21.87 -16.39 -11.13
N ASN A 63 -22.33 -16.02 -12.32
CA ASN A 63 -21.51 -15.35 -13.33
C ASN A 63 -21.00 -13.99 -12.84
N GLU A 64 -21.86 -13.19 -12.20
CA GLU A 64 -21.48 -11.91 -11.59
C GLU A 64 -20.44 -12.11 -10.48
N ASN A 65 -20.59 -13.13 -9.64
CA ASN A 65 -19.62 -13.43 -8.60
C ASN A 65 -18.27 -13.84 -9.18
N GLU A 66 -18.26 -14.68 -10.22
CA GLU A 66 -17.02 -15.07 -10.92
C GLU A 66 -16.32 -13.86 -11.56
N GLN A 67 -17.09 -12.96 -12.17
CA GLN A 67 -16.56 -11.70 -12.72
C GLN A 67 -15.97 -10.81 -11.63
N LEU A 68 -16.71 -10.58 -10.54
CA LEU A 68 -16.23 -9.80 -9.38
C LEU A 68 -14.96 -10.41 -8.77
N LEU A 69 -14.89 -11.73 -8.64
CA LEU A 69 -13.68 -12.42 -8.15
C LEU A 69 -12.49 -12.23 -9.09
N LYS A 70 -12.72 -12.24 -10.41
CA LYS A 70 -11.68 -12.01 -11.40
C LYS A 70 -11.18 -10.56 -11.35
N GLU A 71 -12.09 -9.60 -11.24
CA GLU A 71 -11.76 -8.18 -11.10
C GLU A 71 -11.00 -7.92 -9.80
N ALA A 72 -11.45 -8.45 -8.67
CA ALA A 72 -10.78 -8.32 -7.38
C ALA A 72 -9.36 -8.91 -7.41
N ARG A 73 -9.15 -10.04 -8.10
CA ARG A 73 -7.81 -10.62 -8.30
C ARG A 73 -6.92 -9.72 -9.16
N ALA A 74 -7.45 -9.18 -10.26
CA ALA A 74 -6.71 -8.28 -11.13
C ALA A 74 -6.32 -6.99 -10.40
N GLU A 75 -7.23 -6.41 -9.61
CA GLU A 75 -6.98 -5.23 -8.80
C GLU A 75 -5.96 -5.50 -7.70
N ARG A 76 -6.07 -6.63 -6.99
CA ARG A 76 -5.06 -7.07 -6.02
C ARG A 76 -3.68 -7.15 -6.67
N ASP A 77 -3.58 -7.79 -7.84
CA ASP A 77 -2.29 -7.97 -8.52
C ASP A 77 -1.71 -6.63 -8.98
N LYS A 78 -2.58 -5.70 -9.42
CA LYS A 78 -2.19 -4.32 -9.72
C LYS A 78 -1.66 -3.60 -8.49
N ILE A 79 -2.36 -3.65 -7.36
CA ILE A 79 -1.93 -3.03 -6.08
C ILE A 79 -0.59 -3.62 -5.63
N LEU A 80 -0.41 -4.93 -5.71
CA LEU A 80 0.85 -5.58 -5.33
C LEU A 80 2.01 -5.16 -6.24
N LYS A 81 1.75 -5.01 -7.54
CA LYS A 81 2.74 -4.53 -8.50
C LYS A 81 3.15 -3.08 -8.20
N GLU A 82 2.17 -2.20 -8.04
CA GLU A 82 2.39 -0.78 -7.71
C GLU A 82 3.14 -0.63 -6.37
N ALA A 83 2.77 -1.41 -5.35
CA ALA A 83 3.46 -1.42 -4.07
C ALA A 83 4.92 -1.87 -4.20
N LYS A 84 5.21 -2.86 -5.05
CA LYS A 84 6.59 -3.31 -5.30
C LYS A 84 7.40 -2.26 -6.04
N GLU A 85 6.83 -1.64 -7.07
CA GLU A 85 7.47 -0.55 -7.81
C GLU A 85 7.76 0.65 -6.90
N LEU A 86 6.80 1.06 -6.08
CA LEU A 86 6.97 2.14 -5.11
C LEU A 86 8.04 1.80 -4.06
N LYS A 87 8.05 0.57 -3.54
CA LYS A 87 9.08 0.11 -2.61
C LYS A 87 10.47 0.21 -3.24
N ASP A 88 10.63 -0.27 -4.47
CA ASP A 88 11.91 -0.24 -5.17
C ASP A 88 12.35 1.20 -5.49
N GLN A 89 11.41 2.11 -5.82
CA GLN A 89 11.66 3.55 -5.94
C GLN A 89 12.15 4.16 -4.63
N ILE A 90 11.44 3.95 -3.52
CA ILE A 90 11.82 4.47 -2.20
C ILE A 90 13.22 3.99 -1.81
N VAL A 91 13.53 2.71 -2.03
CA VAL A 91 14.85 2.16 -1.70
C VAL A 91 15.94 2.79 -2.57
N ASN A 92 15.68 3.02 -3.86
CA ASN A 92 16.65 3.64 -4.75
C ASN A 92 16.87 5.12 -4.40
N ASP A 93 15.81 5.86 -4.10
CA ASP A 93 15.89 7.26 -3.69
C ASP A 93 16.63 7.40 -2.36
N ALA A 94 16.31 6.56 -1.37
CA ALA A 94 17.02 6.52 -0.11
C ALA A 94 18.51 6.21 -0.28
N LYS A 95 18.87 5.25 -1.16
CA LYS A 95 20.28 4.94 -1.48
C LYS A 95 20.98 6.14 -2.13
N LYS A 96 20.33 6.81 -3.08
CA LYS A 96 20.88 7.98 -3.77
C LYS A 96 21.08 9.15 -2.80
N GLN A 97 20.13 9.38 -1.91
CA GLN A 97 20.25 10.40 -0.87
C GLN A 97 21.38 10.05 0.10
N ALA A 98 21.47 8.80 0.57
CA ALA A 98 22.55 8.35 1.43
C ALA A 98 23.94 8.50 0.79
N GLN A 99 24.08 8.21 -0.50
CA GLN A 99 25.32 8.44 -1.24
C GLN A 99 25.68 9.92 -1.32
N THR A 100 24.68 10.79 -1.56
CA THR A 100 24.88 12.24 -1.67
C THR A 100 25.30 12.83 -0.33
N GLU A 101 24.60 12.49 0.76
CA GLU A 101 24.94 12.91 2.12
C GLU A 101 26.29 12.34 2.57
N GLY A 102 26.59 11.08 2.22
CA GLY A 102 27.89 10.47 2.50
C GLY A 102 29.04 11.17 1.78
N ALA A 103 28.86 11.54 0.51
CA ALA A 103 29.85 12.30 -0.24
C ALA A 103 30.09 13.69 0.38
N LYS A 104 29.01 14.37 0.79
CA LYS A 104 29.08 15.66 1.49
C LYS A 104 29.82 15.55 2.81
N LEU A 105 29.52 14.53 3.62
CA LEU A 105 30.20 14.29 4.89
C LEU A 105 31.71 14.07 4.69
N ILE A 106 32.10 13.28 3.68
CA ILE A 106 33.52 13.05 3.34
C ILE A 106 34.19 14.36 2.90
N GLU A 107 33.51 15.19 2.13
CA GLU A 107 34.03 16.49 1.68
C GLU A 107 34.24 17.45 2.86
N THR A 108 33.25 17.59 3.75
CA THR A 108 33.39 18.34 5.00
C THR A 108 34.55 17.80 5.85
N ALA A 109 34.64 16.48 6.04
CA ALA A 109 35.72 15.89 6.83
C ALA A 109 37.10 16.16 6.22
N ARG A 110 37.24 16.14 4.89
CA ARG A 110 38.49 16.51 4.20
C ARG A 110 38.84 17.97 4.44
N HIS A 111 37.86 18.87 4.37
CA HIS A 111 38.08 20.29 4.63
C HIS A 111 38.51 20.54 6.08
N GLU A 112 37.88 19.87 7.05
CA GLU A 112 38.28 19.92 8.46
C GLU A 112 39.70 19.39 8.68
N ILE A 113 40.06 18.26 8.06
CA ILE A 113 41.42 17.70 8.13
C ILE A 113 42.46 18.67 7.57
N GLU A 114 42.22 19.30 6.42
CA GLU A 114 43.15 20.27 5.85
C GLU A 114 43.30 21.50 6.76
N THR A 115 42.19 21.96 7.34
CA THR A 115 42.21 23.08 8.31
C THR A 115 43.02 22.73 9.56
N GLN A 116 42.81 21.53 10.12
CA GLN A 116 43.56 21.05 11.28
C GLN A 116 45.05 20.86 10.97
N LYS A 117 45.37 20.36 9.78
CA LYS A 117 46.75 20.20 9.32
C LYS A 117 47.45 21.55 9.18
N ALA A 118 46.77 22.57 8.64
CA ALA A 118 47.31 23.92 8.56
C ALA A 118 47.58 24.50 9.96
N ALA A 119 46.62 24.34 10.89
CA ALA A 119 46.79 24.77 12.28
C ALA A 119 47.96 24.07 12.98
N ALA A 120 48.11 22.75 12.80
CA ALA A 120 49.22 21.98 13.35
C ALA A 120 50.57 22.41 12.76
N LEU A 121 50.63 22.72 11.46
CA LEU A 121 51.86 23.25 10.83
C LEU A 121 52.24 24.62 11.39
N ASP A 122 51.27 25.50 11.61
CA ASP A 122 51.53 26.81 12.21
C ASP A 122 51.96 26.70 13.68
N GLU A 123 51.39 25.76 14.43
CA GLU A 123 51.86 25.44 15.79
C GLU A 123 53.32 24.98 15.79
N VAL A 124 53.71 24.08 14.87
CA VAL A 124 55.09 23.62 14.72
C VAL A 124 56.02 24.78 14.35
N LYS A 125 55.63 25.67 13.42
CA LYS A 125 56.43 26.85 13.07
C LYS A 125 56.66 27.76 14.28
N ASN A 126 55.63 27.98 15.09
CA ASN A 126 55.75 28.78 16.31
C ASN A 126 56.70 28.14 17.31
N GLN A 127 56.59 26.82 17.55
CA GLN A 127 57.51 26.09 18.41
C GLN A 127 58.97 26.19 17.93
N VAL A 128 59.20 26.05 16.62
CA VAL A 128 60.54 26.20 16.03
C VAL A 128 61.08 27.62 16.17
N ALA A 129 60.23 28.64 16.01
CA ALA A 129 60.62 30.04 16.21
C ALA A 129 61.02 30.30 17.67
N THR A 130 60.24 29.82 18.64
CA THR A 130 60.57 29.91 20.06
C THR A 130 61.89 29.20 20.37
N LEU A 131 62.08 27.96 19.91
CA LEU A 131 63.31 27.20 20.14
C LEU A 131 64.52 27.90 19.51
N SER A 132 64.36 28.48 18.31
CA SER A 132 65.41 29.24 17.63
C SER A 132 65.80 30.49 18.41
N LEU A 133 64.83 31.20 19.00
CA LEU A 133 65.06 32.36 19.85
C LEU A 133 65.80 31.98 21.14
N GLU A 134 65.41 30.88 21.79
CA GLU A 134 66.10 30.35 22.97
C GLU A 134 67.56 29.96 22.68
N ILE A 135 67.81 29.30 21.54
CA ILE A 135 69.16 28.96 21.09
C ILE A 135 69.97 30.24 20.81
N ALA A 136 69.39 31.21 20.10
CA ALA A 136 70.04 32.49 19.83
C ALA A 136 70.38 33.24 21.13
N GLU A 137 69.46 33.30 22.09
CA GLU A 137 69.69 33.89 23.42
C GLU A 137 70.85 33.19 24.14
N LYS A 138 70.87 31.86 24.14
CA LYS A 138 71.92 31.07 24.80
C LYS A 138 73.29 31.28 24.15
N ILE A 139 73.35 31.37 22.82
CA ILE A 139 74.58 31.67 22.07
C ILE A 139 75.03 33.11 22.36
N LEU A 140 74.13 34.09 22.34
CA LEU A 140 74.44 35.48 22.68
C LEU A 140 75.02 35.56 24.10
N ARG A 141 74.33 34.98 25.10
CA ARG A 141 74.80 34.97 26.50
C ARG A 141 76.21 34.40 26.60
N LYS A 142 76.49 33.28 25.92
CA LYS A 142 77.82 32.65 25.90
C LYS A 142 78.89 33.51 25.20
N GLN A 143 78.54 34.23 24.13
CA GLN A 143 79.45 35.17 23.47
C GLN A 143 79.74 36.41 24.34
N PHE A 144 78.77 36.83 25.17
CA PHE A 144 78.90 37.97 26.08
C PHE A 144 79.54 37.64 27.43
N GLU A 145 79.90 36.39 27.71
CA GLU A 145 80.76 36.03 28.87
C GLU A 145 82.19 36.55 28.70
N ASP A 146 82.60 36.85 27.47
CA ASP A 146 83.92 37.35 27.12
C ASP A 146 83.95 38.89 27.12
N LYS A 147 84.70 39.50 28.07
CA LYS A 147 84.76 40.96 28.27
C LYS A 147 85.29 41.71 27.05
N ASP A 148 86.18 41.10 26.28
CA ASP A 148 86.79 41.74 25.11
C ASP A 148 85.78 41.91 23.98
N LYS A 149 84.84 40.96 23.82
CA LYS A 149 83.77 41.03 22.82
C LYS A 149 82.67 42.03 23.19
N GLN A 150 82.37 42.19 24.47
CA GLN A 150 81.45 43.24 24.94
C GLN A 150 81.97 44.64 24.60
N GLN A 151 83.26 44.91 24.86
CA GLN A 151 83.86 46.22 24.55
C GLN A 151 83.90 46.52 23.05
N ALA A 152 84.16 45.51 22.21
CA ALA A 152 84.12 45.65 20.76
C ALA A 152 82.70 46.01 20.24
N LEU A 153 81.66 45.36 20.74
CA LEU A 153 80.28 45.65 20.34
C LEU A 153 79.83 47.06 20.75
N VAL A 154 80.18 47.51 21.96
CA VAL A 154 79.91 48.89 22.41
C VAL A 154 80.63 49.90 21.52
N GLY A 155 81.87 49.60 21.11
CA GLY A 155 82.63 50.43 20.17
C GLY A 155 81.96 50.55 18.79
N ASP A 156 81.42 49.45 18.25
CA ASP A 156 80.74 49.45 16.95
C ASP A 156 79.34 50.10 17.01
N LEU A 157 78.55 49.86 18.06
CA LEU A 157 77.27 50.55 18.26
C LEU A 157 77.44 52.07 18.44
N LEU A 158 78.50 52.50 19.14
CA LEU A 158 78.84 53.92 19.27
C LEU A 158 79.32 54.54 17.95
N LYS A 159 79.81 53.74 16.99
CA LYS A 159 80.11 54.21 15.63
C LYS A 159 78.84 54.35 14.80
N GLU A 160 77.92 53.38 14.84
CA GLU A 160 76.65 53.46 14.11
C GLU A 160 75.76 54.61 14.58
N VAL A 161 75.68 54.85 15.90
CA VAL A 161 74.90 55.98 16.45
C VAL A 161 75.53 57.35 16.15
N LYS A 162 76.85 57.42 15.94
CA LYS A 162 77.54 58.65 15.52
C LYS A 162 77.47 58.92 14.02
N LEU A 163 76.91 58.01 13.23
CA LEU A 163 76.77 58.13 11.77
C LEU A 163 75.40 58.67 11.32
N ASN A 164 74.58 59.16 12.25
CA ASN A 164 73.43 60.05 11.99
C ASN A 164 73.63 61.41 12.67
#